data_AF-A0A9P6KAX7-F1
#
_entry.id   AF-A0A9P6KAX7-F1
#
_cell.length_a   1.000
_cell.length_b   1.000
_cell.length_c   1.000
_cell.angle_alpha   90.00
_cell.angle_beta   90.00
_cell.angle_gamma   90.00
#
_symmetry.space_group_name_H-M   'P 1'
#
loop_
_entity.id
_entity.type
_entity.pdbx_description
1 polymer ?
#
loop_
_entity_poly.entity_id
_entity_poly.type
_entity_poly.pdbx_seq_one_letter_code
_entity_poly.pdbx_strand_id
1 'polypeptide(L)'
;MATPAKHTFQLAHQRSMVTVPPKTVFTASATEKSTRLQRSISVVPHHPIKNEIKLRCTEFDHKGNVKTTAGEFLKSDLCQQHGLHARDLRKIDSSFNNQIPVILVRPEVILVNLGHIRALIKADLVVLFDSFGSSDSYNQSIFIYDLEEKLRMSTSAAGGLPFEFRALEAILISVVSSLQSEMEVLVHFVSNLLAQLEENIDQNKLKELLQYSKKLSRFESKTLLIRDVFVEVLDQDEDLANMYLTEKKLGRPRTKDSHDEIEILLESYLKQVEEIANSVAIMKQQMQSTEEIVNVMLGATRNQLLLFELRIAMGTLGMSSGAIIASLYGMNLHNYLETNPHAFGIVGSTALGISLMVFAFCSRKLKTLAKGTT
;
A
#
# COMPACT_ATOMS: atom_id res chain seq x y z
N MET A 1 -11.90 -53.61 -41.01
CA MET A 1 -11.03 -53.06 -39.94
C MET A 1 -11.73 -51.84 -39.37
N ALA A 2 -12.68 -52.03 -38.46
CA ALA A 2 -12.54 -52.20 -37.00
C ALA A 2 -12.65 -50.84 -36.26
N THR A 3 -13.79 -50.69 -35.59
CA THR A 3 -14.28 -49.62 -34.70
C THR A 3 -13.37 -49.29 -33.52
N PRO A 4 -13.38 -48.05 -32.97
CA PRO A 4 -12.79 -47.76 -31.67
C PRO A 4 -13.82 -47.89 -30.54
N ALA A 5 -13.45 -48.67 -29.52
CA ALA A 5 -14.22 -48.91 -28.30
C ALA A 5 -13.93 -47.83 -27.24
N LYS A 6 -14.99 -47.44 -26.53
CA LYS A 6 -14.98 -46.58 -25.34
C LYS A 6 -14.36 -47.33 -24.15
N HIS A 7 -13.41 -46.72 -23.46
CA HIS A 7 -12.98 -47.16 -22.12
C HIS A 7 -13.25 -46.07 -21.08
N THR A 8 -14.17 -46.41 -20.19
CA THR A 8 -14.60 -45.66 -19.01
C THR A 8 -13.64 -45.99 -17.86
N PHE A 9 -12.98 -44.97 -17.29
CA PHE A 9 -12.17 -45.12 -16.07
C PHE A 9 -12.98 -44.65 -14.85
N GLN A 10 -13.20 -45.57 -13.90
CA GLN A 10 -13.81 -45.32 -12.59
C GLN A 10 -12.78 -44.68 -11.65
N LEU A 11 -13.15 -43.55 -11.02
CA LEU A 11 -12.42 -42.92 -9.92
C LEU A 11 -12.92 -43.49 -8.59
N ALA A 12 -12.03 -44.17 -7.86
CA ALA A 12 -12.27 -44.64 -6.50
C ALA A 12 -12.14 -43.48 -5.50
N HIS A 13 -13.22 -43.21 -4.77
CA HIS A 13 -13.24 -42.30 -3.63
C HIS A 13 -12.87 -43.07 -2.35
N GLN A 14 -11.71 -42.79 -1.77
CA GLN A 14 -11.30 -43.32 -0.47
C GLN A 14 -11.45 -42.19 0.58
N ARG A 15 -12.56 -42.21 1.33
CA ARG A 15 -12.78 -41.37 2.52
C ARG A 15 -12.19 -42.08 3.75
N SER A 16 -11.16 -41.50 4.35
CA SER A 16 -10.62 -41.93 5.64
C SER A 16 -11.43 -41.31 6.79
N MET A 17 -12.01 -42.16 7.63
CA MET A 17 -12.67 -41.79 8.88
C MET A 17 -11.62 -41.71 9.99
N VAL A 18 -11.45 -40.53 10.60
CA VAL A 18 -10.67 -40.34 11.82
C VAL A 18 -11.61 -40.46 13.02
N THR A 19 -11.39 -41.50 13.83
CA THR A 19 -12.09 -41.79 15.08
C THR A 19 -11.48 -41.00 16.25
N VAL A 20 -12.34 -40.34 17.02
CA VAL A 20 -12.00 -39.60 18.25
C VAL A 20 -12.24 -40.51 19.46
N PRO A 21 -11.33 -40.63 20.45
CA PRO A 21 -11.57 -41.40 21.65
C PRO A 21 -12.27 -40.57 22.75
N PRO A 22 -13.03 -41.20 23.67
CA PRO A 22 -13.92 -40.51 24.59
C PRO A 22 -13.24 -40.04 25.89
N LYS A 23 -13.77 -38.94 26.44
CA LYS A 23 -13.45 -38.42 27.78
C LYS A 23 -14.00 -39.35 28.86
N THR A 24 -13.16 -39.73 29.83
CA THR A 24 -13.59 -40.42 31.06
C THR A 24 -13.38 -39.48 32.25
N VAL A 25 -14.50 -39.19 32.93
CA VAL A 25 -14.56 -38.61 34.28
C VAL A 25 -14.72 -39.78 35.23
N PHE A 26 -13.86 -39.94 36.24
CA PHE A 26 -14.24 -40.67 37.45
C PHE A 26 -13.47 -40.19 38.69
N THR A 27 -14.21 -40.30 39.78
CA THR A 27 -14.09 -39.71 41.12
C THR A 27 -13.06 -40.36 42.04
N ALA A 28 -12.67 -39.60 43.06
CA ALA A 28 -11.72 -39.96 44.11
C ALA A 28 -12.19 -41.09 45.05
N SER A 29 -11.22 -41.82 45.62
CA SER A 29 -11.27 -42.34 47.00
C SER A 29 -9.86 -42.71 47.49
N ALA A 30 -9.54 -42.21 48.68
CA ALA A 30 -8.25 -42.33 49.37
C ALA A 30 -8.04 -43.71 50.03
N THR A 31 -6.77 -44.12 50.17
CA THR A 31 -6.32 -44.84 51.37
C THR A 31 -4.81 -44.63 51.57
N GLU A 32 -4.46 -44.07 52.72
CA GLU A 32 -3.10 -43.79 53.17
C GLU A 32 -2.36 -45.06 53.59
N LYS A 33 -1.05 -45.14 53.32
CA LYS A 33 -0.07 -45.72 54.25
C LYS A 33 1.24 -44.91 54.22
N SER A 34 1.50 -44.28 55.35
CA SER A 34 2.68 -43.52 55.72
C SER A 34 3.88 -44.44 55.98
N THR A 35 5.04 -44.12 55.40
CA THR A 35 6.34 -44.28 56.08
C THR A 35 7.35 -43.28 55.53
N ARG A 36 7.76 -42.35 56.40
CA ARG A 36 8.79 -41.31 56.20
C ARG A 36 10.16 -41.91 55.87
N LEU A 37 10.93 -41.23 55.02
CA LEU A 37 12.32 -40.83 55.32
C LEU A 37 12.76 -39.67 54.39
N GLN A 38 12.86 -38.50 55.02
CA GLN A 38 13.60 -37.28 54.69
C GLN A 38 14.48 -37.26 53.42
N ARG A 39 14.20 -36.29 52.54
CA ARG A 39 15.24 -35.45 51.91
C ARG A 39 14.69 -34.05 51.61
N SER A 40 15.45 -33.07 52.05
CA SER A 40 15.29 -31.62 51.94
C SER A 40 14.52 -31.12 50.70
N ILE A 41 13.47 -30.34 50.94
CA ILE A 41 12.81 -29.52 49.93
C ILE A 41 13.75 -28.35 49.60
N SER A 42 14.47 -28.46 48.48
CA SER A 42 14.98 -27.27 47.80
C SER A 42 13.77 -26.56 47.21
N VAL A 43 13.38 -25.43 47.80
CA VAL A 43 12.39 -24.52 47.23
C VAL A 43 12.98 -23.99 45.92
N VAL A 44 12.60 -24.61 44.80
CA VAL A 44 12.80 -24.02 43.47
C VAL A 44 11.86 -22.83 43.40
N PRO A 45 12.35 -21.57 43.28
CA PRO A 45 11.46 -20.46 43.05
C PRO A 45 10.85 -20.68 41.66
N HIS A 46 9.55 -20.96 41.61
CA HIS A 46 8.77 -20.91 40.39
C HIS A 46 8.69 -19.45 39.95
N HIS A 47 9.69 -18.97 39.21
CA HIS A 47 9.53 -17.79 38.39
C HIS A 47 8.51 -18.13 37.31
N PRO A 48 7.46 -17.30 37.10
CA PRO A 48 6.60 -17.49 35.95
C PRO A 48 7.47 -17.34 34.71
N ILE A 49 7.48 -18.36 33.85
CA ILE A 49 8.11 -18.30 32.53
C ILE A 49 7.41 -17.16 31.79
N LYS A 50 8.03 -15.98 31.80
CA LYS A 50 7.69 -14.94 30.81
C LYS A 50 7.98 -15.58 29.46
N ASN A 51 7.00 -15.62 28.57
CA ASN A 51 7.26 -15.77 27.15
C ASN A 51 8.15 -14.60 26.73
N GLU A 52 9.46 -14.73 26.91
CA GLU A 52 10.41 -13.73 26.47
C GLU A 52 10.46 -13.77 24.96
N ILE A 53 10.14 -12.63 24.34
CA ILE A 53 10.12 -12.47 22.90
C ILE A 53 11.56 -12.66 22.40
N LYS A 54 11.75 -13.68 21.57
CA LYS A 54 13.00 -13.91 20.86
C LYS A 54 13.01 -13.09 19.58
N LEU A 55 14.12 -12.41 19.32
CA LEU A 55 14.39 -11.71 18.09
C LEU A 55 15.33 -12.55 17.26
N ARG A 56 15.00 -12.72 15.98
CA ARG A 56 15.90 -13.37 15.02
C ARG A 56 16.82 -12.29 14.45
N CYS A 57 18.13 -12.49 14.49
CA CYS A 57 19.06 -11.52 13.94
C CYS A 57 20.25 -12.17 13.21
N THR A 58 20.87 -11.35 12.37
CA THR A 58 22.10 -11.68 11.64
C THR A 58 23.20 -10.73 12.11
N GLU A 59 24.30 -11.28 12.64
CA GLU A 59 25.43 -10.51 13.17
C GLU A 59 26.61 -10.50 12.19
N PHE A 60 27.20 -9.31 11.97
CA PHE A 60 28.39 -9.10 11.16
C PHE A 60 29.55 -8.63 12.04
N ASP A 61 30.71 -9.26 11.89
CA ASP A 61 31.91 -8.90 12.66
C ASP A 61 32.63 -7.64 12.14
N HIS A 62 33.68 -7.22 12.84
CA HIS A 62 34.52 -6.08 12.47
C HIS A 62 35.21 -6.20 11.09
N LYS A 63 35.30 -7.41 10.53
CA LYS A 63 35.85 -7.66 9.19
C LYS A 63 34.74 -7.68 8.13
N GLY A 64 33.48 -7.52 8.52
CA GLY A 64 32.32 -7.61 7.66
C GLY A 64 31.84 -9.03 7.38
N ASN A 65 32.36 -10.06 8.06
CA ASN A 65 31.91 -11.43 7.86
C ASN A 65 30.66 -11.72 8.69
N VAL A 66 29.75 -12.52 8.12
CA VAL A 66 28.57 -13.00 8.85
C VAL A 66 29.01 -14.02 9.92
N LYS A 67 28.85 -13.66 11.20
CA LYS A 67 29.18 -14.50 12.36
C LYS A 67 28.04 -15.44 12.75
N THR A 68 26.81 -14.95 12.66
CA THR A 68 25.61 -15.72 12.98
C THR A 68 24.52 -15.29 12.03
N THR A 69 23.93 -16.24 11.33
CA THR A 69 22.78 -16.01 10.45
C THR A 69 21.54 -16.50 11.18
N ALA A 70 20.48 -15.69 11.23
CA ALA A 70 19.20 -16.11 11.77
C ALA A 70 19.24 -16.64 13.22
N GLY A 71 20.15 -16.13 14.05
CA GLY A 71 20.24 -16.54 15.45
C GLY A 71 19.05 -15.99 16.25
N GLU A 72 18.51 -16.79 17.17
CA GLU A 72 17.44 -16.35 18.07
C GLU A 72 18.04 -15.83 19.39
N PHE A 73 17.81 -14.56 19.69
CA PHE A 73 18.32 -13.91 20.89
C PHE A 73 17.19 -13.36 21.74
N LEU A 74 17.34 -13.43 23.06
CA LEU A 74 16.39 -12.83 23.98
C LEU A 74 16.53 -11.32 23.94
N LYS A 75 15.38 -10.63 23.97
CA LYS A 75 15.33 -9.16 23.96
C LYS A 75 16.12 -8.53 25.12
N SER A 76 16.04 -9.15 26.31
CA SER A 76 16.79 -8.79 27.52
C SER A 76 18.29 -8.90 27.31
N ASP A 77 18.75 -10.00 26.72
CA ASP A 77 20.16 -10.28 26.47
C ASP A 77 20.76 -9.26 25.49
N LEU A 78 20.04 -8.95 24.40
CA LEU A 78 20.47 -7.93 23.44
C LEU A 78 20.55 -6.54 24.07
N CYS A 79 19.59 -6.19 24.93
CA CYS A 79 19.64 -4.94 25.69
C CYS A 79 20.89 -4.86 26.59
N GLN A 80 21.18 -5.93 27.33
CA GLN A 80 22.33 -5.99 28.22
C GLN A 80 23.66 -5.99 27.46
N GLN A 81 23.76 -6.80 26.39
CA GLN A 81 24.98 -6.97 25.60
C GLN A 81 25.35 -5.70 24.83
N HIS A 82 24.36 -4.94 24.36
CA HIS A 82 24.61 -3.75 23.55
C HIS A 82 24.44 -2.42 24.29
N GLY A 83 24.12 -2.44 25.59
CA GLY A 83 23.95 -1.21 26.39
C GLY A 83 22.68 -0.43 26.01
N LEU A 84 21.65 -1.12 25.52
CA LEU A 84 20.40 -0.52 25.05
C LEU A 84 19.33 -0.54 26.14
N HIS A 85 18.53 0.53 26.21
CA HIS A 85 17.35 0.53 27.05
C HIS A 85 16.22 -0.26 26.35
N ALA A 86 15.37 -0.95 27.11
CA ALA A 86 14.24 -1.70 26.56
C ALA A 86 13.26 -0.85 25.71
N ARG A 87 13.30 0.47 25.87
CA ARG A 87 12.51 1.45 25.09
C ARG A 87 13.04 1.61 23.67
N ASP A 88 14.36 1.53 23.49
CA ASP A 88 15.01 1.68 22.20
C ASP A 88 14.74 0.44 21.34
N LEU A 89 14.83 -0.75 21.95
CA LEU A 89 14.57 -2.02 21.28
C LEU A 89 13.10 -2.20 20.85
N ARG A 90 12.13 -1.47 21.44
CA ARG A 90 10.74 -1.45 20.93
C ARG A 90 10.62 -0.80 19.56
N LYS A 91 11.48 0.16 19.24
CA LYS A 91 11.45 0.86 17.94
C LYS A 91 11.93 -0.01 16.78
N ILE A 92 12.58 -1.14 17.06
CA ILE A 92 13.09 -2.10 16.06
C ILE A 92 12.50 -3.51 16.23
N ASP A 93 11.59 -3.73 17.19
CA ASP A 93 10.98 -5.05 17.44
C ASP A 93 9.77 -5.27 16.53
N SER A 94 9.96 -6.06 15.48
CA SER A 94 8.98 -6.39 14.44
C SER A 94 7.62 -6.90 14.96
N SER A 95 7.51 -7.28 16.25
CA SER A 95 6.26 -7.67 16.89
C SER A 95 5.26 -6.51 17.04
N PHE A 96 5.71 -5.26 16.92
CA PHE A 96 4.85 -4.07 17.02
C PHE A 96 4.38 -3.63 15.63
N ASN A 97 3.06 -3.57 15.42
CA ASN A 97 2.46 -2.97 14.23
C ASN A 97 2.61 -1.44 14.29
N ASN A 98 2.73 -0.78 13.13
CA ASN A 98 2.88 0.69 12.96
C ASN A 98 4.17 1.29 13.54
N GLN A 99 5.32 0.70 13.23
CA GLN A 99 6.60 1.33 13.55
C GLN A 99 6.85 2.55 12.68
N ILE A 100 7.25 3.65 13.32
CA ILE A 100 7.67 4.89 12.68
C ILE A 100 9.17 4.75 12.35
N PRO A 101 9.63 5.18 11.17
CA PRO A 101 11.04 5.19 10.86
C PRO A 101 11.81 6.03 11.89
N VAL A 102 13.05 5.63 12.18
CA VAL A 102 13.88 6.34 13.16
C VAL A 102 15.36 6.01 12.97
N ILE A 103 16.21 7.01 13.17
CA ILE A 103 17.63 6.84 13.45
C ILE A 103 17.84 7.34 14.87
N LEU A 104 18.33 6.50 15.77
CA LEU A 104 18.63 6.88 17.15
C LEU A 104 20.11 6.76 17.41
N VAL A 105 20.71 7.90 17.75
CA VAL A 105 22.09 7.95 18.21
C VAL A 105 22.11 7.69 19.72
N ARG A 106 22.92 6.72 20.13
CA ARG A 106 23.19 6.38 21.52
C ARG A 106 24.71 6.31 21.73
N PRO A 107 25.20 6.34 22.99
CA PRO A 107 26.62 6.53 23.25
C PRO A 107 27.58 5.57 22.53
N GLU A 108 27.18 4.32 22.28
CA GLU A 108 28.02 3.29 21.65
C GLU A 108 27.34 2.63 20.44
N VAL A 109 26.18 3.13 20.02
CA VAL A 109 25.33 2.41 19.08
C VAL A 109 24.40 3.35 18.32
N ILE A 110 24.24 3.10 17.02
CA ILE A 110 23.24 3.74 16.18
C ILE A 110 22.17 2.70 15.86
N LEU A 111 20.94 2.99 16.24
CA LEU A 111 19.79 2.15 15.90
C LEU A 111 19.09 2.74 14.69
N VAL A 112 18.82 1.91 13.69
CA VAL A 112 18.18 2.31 12.44
C VAL A 112 16.94 1.46 12.22
N ASN A 113 15.80 2.11 12.02
CA ASN A 113 14.59 1.50 11.48
C ASN A 113 14.14 2.34 10.29
N LEU A 114 14.43 1.89 9.07
CA LEU A 114 14.11 2.60 7.84
C LEU A 114 13.61 1.60 6.80
N GLY A 115 12.40 1.82 6.29
CA GLY A 115 11.79 0.94 5.31
C GLY A 115 11.72 -0.52 5.78
N HIS A 116 12.35 -1.42 5.02
CA HIS A 116 12.44 -2.85 5.33
C HIS A 116 13.60 -3.21 6.28
N ILE A 117 14.49 -2.25 6.60
CA ILE A 117 15.71 -2.52 7.37
C ILE A 117 15.56 -2.10 8.82
N ARG A 118 15.92 -3.03 9.71
CA ARG A 118 16.07 -2.81 11.14
C ARG A 118 17.47 -3.22 11.54
N ALA A 119 18.28 -2.28 12.01
CA ALA A 119 19.69 -2.51 12.27
C ALA A 119 20.18 -1.83 13.55
N LEU A 120 21.20 -2.43 14.12
CA LEU A 120 22.01 -1.89 15.21
C LEU A 120 23.45 -1.83 14.69
N ILE A 121 24.04 -0.63 14.71
CA ILE A 121 25.38 -0.37 14.20
C ILE A 121 26.27 0.02 15.38
N LYS A 122 27.40 -0.66 15.53
CA LYS A 122 28.51 -0.28 16.41
C LYS A 122 29.76 0.00 15.57
N ALA A 123 30.82 0.48 16.23
CA ALA A 123 32.13 0.70 15.60
C ALA A 123 32.78 -0.57 15.00
N ASP A 124 32.36 -1.76 15.42
CA ASP A 124 33.00 -3.04 15.06
C ASP A 124 32.01 -4.22 14.90
N LEU A 125 30.71 -3.93 14.86
CA LEU A 125 29.65 -4.93 14.78
C LEU A 125 28.41 -4.32 14.15
N VAL A 126 27.74 -5.06 13.26
CA VAL A 126 26.38 -4.76 12.81
C VAL A 126 25.46 -5.91 13.16
N VAL A 127 24.28 -5.61 13.68
CA VAL A 127 23.22 -6.61 13.94
C VAL A 127 21.98 -6.21 13.15
N LEU A 128 21.56 -7.07 12.23
CA LEU A 128 20.32 -6.92 11.47
C LEU A 128 19.21 -7.72 12.13
N PHE A 129 18.06 -7.09 12.38
CA PHE A 129 16.90 -7.75 12.95
C PHE A 129 16.00 -8.26 11.84
N ASP A 130 15.80 -9.58 11.81
CA ASP A 130 14.87 -10.21 10.90
C ASP A 130 13.43 -9.90 11.34
N SER A 131 12.61 -9.47 10.40
CA SER A 131 11.17 -9.41 10.61
C SER A 131 10.56 -10.80 10.44
N PHE A 132 10.05 -11.37 11.52
CA PHE A 132 9.26 -12.60 11.46
C PHE A 132 8.08 -12.42 10.48
N GLY A 133 8.04 -13.25 9.42
CA GLY A 133 6.90 -13.34 8.50
C GLY A 133 6.70 -12.16 7.55
N SER A 134 7.71 -11.32 7.27
CA SER A 134 7.54 -10.23 6.30
C SER A 134 7.60 -10.70 4.85
N SER A 135 6.91 -9.96 3.98
CA SER A 135 6.96 -10.10 2.52
C SER A 135 8.27 -9.59 1.91
N ASP A 136 9.16 -8.98 2.72
CA ASP A 136 10.38 -8.30 2.29
C ASP A 136 11.63 -9.20 2.36
N SER A 137 11.45 -10.51 2.51
CA SER A 137 12.56 -11.48 2.60
C SER A 137 13.52 -11.41 1.42
N TYR A 138 13.05 -11.00 0.23
CA TYR A 138 13.88 -10.82 -0.97
C TYR A 138 14.84 -9.64 -0.83
N ASN A 139 14.31 -8.44 -0.54
CA ASN A 139 15.10 -7.22 -0.34
C ASN A 139 16.10 -7.40 0.81
N GLN A 140 15.68 -8.08 1.88
CA GLN A 140 16.55 -8.35 3.02
C GLN A 140 17.70 -9.31 2.65
N SER A 141 17.45 -10.31 1.80
CA SER A 141 18.49 -11.26 1.38
C SER A 141 19.55 -10.58 0.52
N ILE A 142 19.13 -9.75 -0.45
CA ILE A 142 20.06 -8.98 -1.29
C ILE A 142 20.89 -8.04 -0.44
N PHE A 143 20.22 -7.32 0.48
CA PHE A 143 20.89 -6.39 1.36
C PHE A 143 21.96 -7.06 2.24
N ILE A 144 21.75 -8.28 2.72
CA ILE A 144 22.78 -9.01 3.50
C ILE A 144 24.07 -9.19 2.70
N TYR A 145 23.97 -9.53 1.41
CA TYR A 145 25.13 -9.68 0.53
C TYR A 145 25.82 -8.34 0.26
N ASP A 146 25.05 -7.31 -0.09
CA ASP A 146 25.60 -5.97 -0.37
C ASP A 146 26.28 -5.38 0.88
N LEU A 147 25.69 -5.59 2.06
CA LEU A 147 26.26 -5.17 3.33
C LEU A 147 27.56 -5.92 3.63
N GLU A 148 27.59 -7.24 3.47
CA GLU A 148 28.81 -8.03 3.65
C GLU A 148 29.95 -7.54 2.75
N GLU A 149 29.66 -7.30 1.47
CA GLU A 149 30.63 -6.78 0.52
C GLU A 149 31.16 -5.41 0.95
N LYS A 150 30.26 -4.48 1.28
CA LYS A 150 30.63 -3.10 1.65
C LYS A 150 31.39 -3.02 2.98
N LEU A 151 31.09 -3.90 3.94
CA LEU A 151 31.82 -3.95 5.21
C LEU A 151 33.21 -4.58 5.09
N ARG A 152 33.41 -5.53 4.16
CA ARG A 152 34.70 -6.19 3.88
C ARG A 152 35.69 -5.30 3.13
N MET A 153 35.22 -4.25 2.46
CA MET A 153 36.10 -3.28 1.81
C MET A 153 37.11 -2.72 2.82
N SER A 154 38.34 -2.43 2.39
CA SER A 154 39.30 -1.73 3.25
C SER A 154 38.89 -0.26 3.40
N THR A 155 39.28 0.40 4.49
CA THR A 155 39.00 1.83 4.69
C THR A 155 39.48 2.68 3.51
N SER A 156 40.65 2.36 2.94
CA SER A 156 41.18 3.06 1.76
C SER A 156 40.35 2.83 0.50
N ALA A 157 39.79 1.63 0.31
CA ALA A 157 38.92 1.32 -0.83
C ALA A 157 37.51 1.91 -0.65
N ALA A 158 37.08 2.14 0.59
CA ALA A 158 35.79 2.71 0.95
C ALA A 158 35.83 4.25 1.13
N GLY A 159 36.74 4.93 0.45
CA GLY A 159 36.82 6.40 0.49
C GLY A 159 37.21 7.00 1.84
N GLY A 160 37.82 6.22 2.73
CA GLY A 160 38.22 6.67 4.07
C GLY A 160 37.12 6.54 5.14
N LEU A 161 35.93 6.04 4.79
CA LEU A 161 34.82 5.95 5.74
C LEU A 161 35.07 4.91 6.85
N PRO A 162 34.74 5.24 8.12
CA PRO A 162 34.82 4.30 9.23
C PRO A 162 33.75 3.20 9.11
N PHE A 163 33.90 2.14 9.91
CA PHE A 163 33.04 0.94 9.84
C PHE A 163 31.56 1.28 9.95
N GLU A 164 31.19 2.10 10.94
CA GLU A 164 29.82 2.50 11.22
C GLU A 164 29.17 3.28 10.06
N PHE A 165 29.93 4.12 9.34
CA PHE A 165 29.41 4.90 8.21
C PHE A 165 29.28 4.05 6.96
N ARG A 166 30.15 3.07 6.73
CA ARG A 166 29.98 2.10 5.64
C ARG A 166 28.72 1.24 5.84
N ALA A 167 28.47 0.83 7.10
CA ALA A 167 27.25 0.12 7.46
C ALA A 167 26.01 0.99 7.22
N LEU A 168 26.02 2.23 7.71
CA LEU A 168 24.93 3.17 7.53
C LEU A 168 24.68 3.45 6.05
N GLU A 169 25.72 3.76 5.28
CA GLU A 169 25.63 4.01 3.85
C GLU A 169 25.04 2.82 3.08
N ALA A 170 25.45 1.59 3.40
CA ALA A 170 24.85 0.39 2.81
C ALA A 170 23.34 0.30 3.08
N ILE A 171 22.92 0.61 4.32
CA ILE A 171 21.50 0.65 4.70
C ILE A 171 20.76 1.72 3.89
N LEU A 172 21.32 2.93 3.79
CA LEU A 172 20.70 4.04 3.07
C LEU A 172 20.53 3.73 1.58
N ILE A 173 21.56 3.14 0.94
CA ILE A 173 21.48 2.68 -0.45
C ILE A 173 20.33 1.70 -0.64
N SER A 174 20.22 0.68 0.21
CA SER A 174 19.17 -0.32 0.10
C SER A 174 17.77 0.28 0.29
N VAL A 175 17.62 1.18 1.27
CA VAL A 175 16.33 1.87 1.52
C VAL A 175 15.94 2.74 0.33
N VAL A 176 16.84 3.62 -0.14
CA VAL A 176 16.56 4.51 -1.27
C VAL A 176 16.29 3.72 -2.55
N SER A 177 17.07 2.68 -2.83
CA SER A 177 16.84 1.82 -4.00
C SER A 177 15.50 1.10 -3.95
N SER A 178 15.07 0.65 -2.75
CA SER A 178 13.75 0.05 -2.57
C SER A 178 12.62 1.07 -2.77
N LEU A 179 12.78 2.30 -2.25
CA LEU A 179 11.80 3.37 -2.46
C LEU A 179 11.71 3.74 -3.95
N GLN A 180 12.84 3.90 -4.62
CA GLN A 180 12.88 4.22 -6.05
C GLN A 180 12.20 3.14 -6.88
N SER A 181 12.52 1.86 -6.64
CA SER A 181 11.92 0.73 -7.37
C SER A 181 10.40 0.68 -7.17
N GLU A 182 9.92 0.88 -5.94
CA GLU A 182 8.48 0.90 -5.64
C GLU A 182 7.78 2.11 -6.28
N MET A 183 8.42 3.28 -6.27
CA MET A 183 7.93 4.47 -6.95
C MET A 183 7.79 4.25 -8.46
N GLU A 184 8.83 3.76 -9.12
CA GLU A 184 8.84 3.51 -10.58
C GLU A 184 7.68 2.61 -11.00
N VAL A 185 7.45 1.53 -10.23
CA VAL A 185 6.34 0.61 -10.45
C VAL A 185 4.99 1.32 -10.30
N LEU A 186 4.79 2.06 -9.20
CA LEU A 186 3.53 2.78 -8.95
C LEU A 186 3.26 3.86 -10.00
N VAL A 187 4.26 4.68 -10.32
CA VAL A 187 4.19 5.73 -11.33
C VAL A 187 3.85 5.14 -12.70
N HIS A 188 4.50 4.04 -13.09
CA HIS A 188 4.21 3.38 -14.35
C HIS A 188 2.76 2.89 -14.44
N PHE A 189 2.26 2.21 -13.38
CA PHE A 189 0.88 1.74 -13.36
C PHE A 189 -0.14 2.87 -13.39
N VAL A 190 0.07 3.94 -12.63
CA VAL A 190 -0.84 5.10 -12.61
C VAL A 190 -0.83 5.79 -13.98
N SER A 191 0.34 6.10 -14.55
CA SER A 191 0.46 6.72 -15.88
C SER A 191 -0.29 5.93 -16.96
N ASN A 192 -0.10 4.60 -16.99
CA ASN A 192 -0.80 3.75 -17.95
C ASN A 192 -2.31 3.76 -17.75
N LEU A 193 -2.78 3.76 -16.49
CA LEU A 193 -4.20 3.82 -16.17
C LEU A 193 -4.83 5.15 -16.57
N LEU A 194 -4.14 6.27 -16.34
CA LEU A 194 -4.60 7.60 -16.74
C LEU A 194 -4.73 7.70 -18.27
N ALA A 195 -3.72 7.23 -19.02
CA ALA A 195 -3.79 7.19 -20.48
C ALA A 195 -4.97 6.35 -21.00
N GLN A 196 -5.26 5.22 -20.35
CA GLN A 196 -6.42 4.39 -20.71
C GLN A 196 -7.76 5.03 -20.36
N LEU A 197 -7.84 5.87 -19.32
CA LEU A 197 -9.04 6.61 -18.92
C LEU A 197 -9.33 7.77 -19.87
N GLU A 198 -8.29 8.42 -20.41
CA GLU A 198 -8.43 9.46 -21.44
C GLU A 198 -9.02 8.92 -22.74
N GLU A 199 -8.65 7.69 -23.14
CA GLU A 199 -9.19 7.07 -24.33
C GLU A 199 -10.65 6.61 -24.14
N ASN A 200 -10.92 5.90 -23.03
CA ASN A 200 -12.23 5.32 -22.76
C ASN A 200 -12.52 5.24 -21.25
N ILE A 201 -13.53 5.98 -20.81
CA ILE A 201 -14.00 5.99 -19.42
C ILE A 201 -14.73 4.68 -19.10
N ASP A 202 -14.17 3.90 -18.17
CA ASP A 202 -14.71 2.62 -17.69
C ASP A 202 -14.81 2.62 -16.16
N GLN A 203 -15.92 2.11 -15.62
CA GLN A 203 -16.16 1.96 -14.19
C GLN A 203 -15.07 1.12 -13.48
N ASN A 204 -14.53 0.10 -14.15
CA ASN A 204 -13.47 -0.74 -13.57
C ASN A 204 -12.16 0.03 -13.44
N LYS A 205 -11.79 0.80 -14.47
CA LYS A 205 -10.60 1.68 -14.44
C LYS A 205 -10.72 2.74 -13.36
N LEU A 206 -11.92 3.30 -13.14
CA LEU A 206 -12.19 4.22 -12.03
C LEU A 206 -12.01 3.56 -10.65
N LYS A 207 -12.42 2.29 -10.49
CA LYS A 207 -12.16 1.55 -9.25
C LYS A 207 -10.68 1.30 -9.03
N GLU A 208 -9.94 0.95 -10.09
CA GLU A 208 -8.48 0.80 -10.02
C GLU A 208 -7.79 2.12 -9.67
N LEU A 209 -8.26 3.25 -10.22
CA LEU A 209 -7.75 4.58 -9.91
C LEU A 209 -7.83 4.88 -8.40
N LEU A 210 -8.96 4.56 -7.77
CA LEU A 210 -9.13 4.69 -6.32
C LEU A 210 -8.19 3.77 -5.52
N GLN A 211 -7.88 2.58 -6.02
CA GLN A 211 -6.95 1.67 -5.36
C GLN A 211 -5.51 2.20 -5.43
N TYR A 212 -5.08 2.64 -6.62
CA TYR A 212 -3.76 3.22 -6.79
C TYR A 212 -3.61 4.55 -6.05
N SER A 213 -4.66 5.37 -5.98
CA SER A 213 -4.69 6.59 -5.16
C SER A 213 -4.35 6.31 -3.68
N LYS A 214 -4.96 5.26 -3.11
CA LYS A 214 -4.65 4.82 -1.74
C LYS A 214 -3.22 4.29 -1.61
N LYS A 215 -2.73 3.52 -2.58
CA LYS A 215 -1.34 3.01 -2.58
C LYS A 215 -0.34 4.15 -2.66
N LEU A 216 -0.54 5.10 -3.56
CA LEU A 216 0.31 6.27 -3.76
C LEU A 216 0.34 7.15 -2.51
N SER A 217 -0.81 7.39 -1.87
CA SER A 217 -0.87 8.17 -0.62
C SER A 217 -0.15 7.49 0.55
N ARG A 218 -0.22 6.14 0.63
CA ARG A 218 0.54 5.38 1.63
C ARG A 218 2.04 5.43 1.36
N PHE A 219 2.44 5.30 0.10
CA PHE A 219 3.83 5.40 -0.32
C PHE A 219 4.39 6.79 -0.03
N GLU A 220 3.68 7.85 -0.40
CA GLU A 220 4.02 9.24 -0.08
C GLU A 220 4.21 9.44 1.42
N SER A 221 3.23 9.02 2.24
CA SER A 221 3.33 9.14 3.70
C SER A 221 4.55 8.41 4.26
N LYS A 222 4.84 7.20 3.75
CA LYS A 222 6.02 6.42 4.14
C LYS A 222 7.33 7.15 3.79
N THR A 223 7.44 7.69 2.58
CA THR A 223 8.62 8.42 2.11
C THR A 223 8.83 9.72 2.90
N LEU A 224 7.75 10.46 3.19
CA LEU A 224 7.82 11.68 4.00
C LEU A 224 8.27 11.40 5.42
N LEU A 225 7.79 10.32 6.06
CA LEU A 225 8.27 9.93 7.38
C LEU A 225 9.77 9.59 7.38
N ILE A 226 10.28 8.96 6.32
CA ILE A 226 11.71 8.68 6.18
C ILE A 226 12.49 9.99 6.00
N ARG A 227 12.02 10.89 5.14
CA ARG A 227 12.60 12.23 4.97
C ARG A 227 12.69 12.97 6.31
N ASP A 228 11.61 12.97 7.10
CA ASP A 228 11.55 13.69 8.37
C ASP A 228 12.59 13.16 9.38
N VAL A 229 12.91 11.86 9.34
CA VAL A 229 13.98 11.28 10.17
C VAL A 229 15.36 11.81 9.77
N PHE A 230 15.63 11.98 8.48
CA PHE A 230 16.89 12.58 8.04
C PHE A 230 17.00 14.03 8.50
N VAL A 231 15.92 14.81 8.35
CA VAL A 231 15.87 16.21 8.80
C VAL A 231 16.09 16.29 10.31
N GLU A 232 15.41 15.47 11.10
CA GLU A 232 15.55 15.44 12.57
C GLU A 232 16.99 15.18 13.02
N VAL A 233 17.70 14.29 12.33
CA VAL A 233 19.12 13.99 12.63
C VAL A 233 20.05 15.10 12.16
N LEU A 234 19.83 15.63 10.96
CA LEU A 234 20.65 16.71 10.39
C LEU A 234 20.51 18.02 11.18
N ASP A 235 19.35 18.26 11.81
CA ASP A 235 19.11 19.43 12.66
C ASP A 235 19.83 19.35 14.03
N GLN A 236 20.44 18.21 14.37
CA GLN A 236 21.07 17.95 15.67
C GLN A 236 22.57 17.64 15.55
N ASP A 237 23.40 18.68 15.55
CA ASP A 237 24.88 18.61 15.51
C ASP A 237 25.49 17.63 16.54
N GLU A 238 24.91 17.59 17.75
CA GLU A 238 25.33 16.69 18.83
C GLU A 238 25.09 15.22 18.45
N ASP A 239 23.99 14.91 17.79
CA ASP A 239 23.69 13.56 17.33
C ASP A 239 24.64 13.17 16.19
N LEU A 240 24.91 14.06 15.24
CA LEU A 240 25.87 13.86 14.17
C LEU A 240 27.29 13.57 14.70
N ALA A 241 27.78 14.39 15.63
CA ALA A 241 29.09 14.16 16.26
C ALA A 241 29.12 12.85 17.08
N ASN A 242 28.00 12.48 17.71
CA ASN A 242 27.89 11.21 18.44
C ASN A 242 27.82 9.97 17.53
N MET A 243 27.61 10.13 16.21
CA MET A 243 27.64 9.02 15.26
C MET A 243 29.07 8.48 14.99
N TYR A 244 30.13 9.22 15.34
CA TYR A 244 31.53 8.79 15.18
C TYR A 244 31.94 7.76 16.24
N LEU A 245 31.34 6.56 16.17
CA LEU A 245 31.50 5.49 17.16
C LEU A 245 32.94 4.96 17.24
N THR A 246 33.66 4.85 16.12
CA THR A 246 35.04 4.37 16.06
C THR A 246 35.97 5.32 16.82
N GLU A 247 35.85 6.63 16.62
CA GLU A 247 36.68 7.61 17.31
C GLU A 247 36.36 7.70 18.81
N LYS A 248 35.07 7.61 19.15
CA LYS A 248 34.62 7.55 20.55
C LYS A 248 35.15 6.33 21.28
N LYS A 249 35.18 5.16 20.62
CA LYS A 249 35.79 3.93 21.15
C LYS A 249 37.31 4.09 21.38
N LEU A 250 37.97 4.92 20.58
CA LEU A 250 39.38 5.29 20.75
C LEU A 250 39.61 6.40 21.80
N GLY A 251 38.57 6.84 22.50
CA GLY A 251 38.66 7.90 23.52
C GLY A 251 38.84 9.30 22.94
N ARG A 252 38.54 9.50 21.65
CA ARG A 252 38.64 10.78 20.94
C ARG A 252 37.26 11.19 20.41
N PRO A 253 36.31 11.57 21.28
CA PRO A 253 35.01 12.04 20.82
C PRO A 253 35.17 13.33 19.99
N ARG A 254 34.43 13.41 18.87
CA ARG A 254 34.36 14.63 18.06
C ARG A 254 33.58 15.71 18.80
N THR A 255 33.95 16.96 18.53
CA THR A 255 33.15 18.13 18.89
C THR A 255 31.95 18.24 17.98
N LYS A 256 30.90 18.89 18.45
CA LYS A 256 29.68 19.15 17.67
C LYS A 256 29.93 19.90 16.35
N ASP A 257 31.04 20.64 16.20
CA ASP A 257 31.34 21.37 14.96
C ASP A 257 32.19 20.55 13.96
N SER A 258 32.30 19.24 14.15
CA SER A 258 33.23 18.39 13.36
C SER A 258 32.54 17.12 12.86
N HIS A 259 31.49 17.32 12.06
CA HIS A 259 30.66 16.26 11.49
C HIS A 259 30.40 16.37 9.97
N ASP A 260 31.23 17.12 9.25
CA ASP A 260 31.04 17.39 7.82
C ASP A 260 30.84 16.10 6.99
N GLU A 261 31.59 15.03 7.29
CA GLU A 261 31.54 13.82 6.47
C GLU A 261 30.20 13.08 6.58
N ILE A 262 29.63 12.98 7.79
CA ILE A 262 28.33 12.33 8.00
C ILE A 262 27.18 13.22 7.54
N GLU A 263 27.30 14.53 7.74
CA GLU A 263 26.31 15.51 7.28
C GLU A 263 26.15 15.46 5.76
N ILE A 264 27.24 15.57 5.01
CA ILE A 264 27.24 15.47 3.54
C ILE A 264 26.64 14.14 3.06
N LEU A 265 26.98 13.04 3.76
CA LEU A 265 26.43 11.72 3.44
C LEU A 265 24.91 11.70 3.62
N LEU A 266 24.40 12.14 4.77
CA LEU A 266 22.96 12.16 5.06
C LEU A 266 22.20 13.14 4.17
N GLU A 267 22.75 14.32 3.89
CA GLU A 267 22.17 15.31 2.98
C GLU A 267 21.99 14.75 1.56
N SER A 268 22.98 14.00 1.06
CA SER A 268 22.90 13.37 -0.26
C SER A 268 21.75 12.36 -0.35
N TYR A 269 21.55 11.54 0.68
CA TYR A 269 20.42 10.60 0.72
C TYR A 269 19.08 11.30 1.01
N LEU A 270 19.06 12.36 1.82
CA LEU A 270 17.88 13.21 2.01
C LEU A 270 17.41 13.77 0.67
N LYS A 271 18.33 14.32 -0.14
CA LYS A 271 18.00 14.86 -1.47
C LYS A 271 17.37 13.82 -2.39
N GLN A 272 17.88 12.59 -2.40
CA GLN A 272 17.30 11.49 -3.18
C GLN A 272 15.88 11.13 -2.68
N VAL A 273 15.68 11.07 -1.36
CA VAL A 273 14.35 10.80 -0.78
C VAL A 273 13.36 11.95 -1.09
N GLU A 274 13.81 13.20 -1.05
CA GLU A 274 13.01 14.38 -1.45
C GLU A 274 12.60 14.31 -2.92
N GLU A 275 13.50 13.91 -3.82
CA GLU A 275 13.20 13.73 -5.24
C GLU A 275 12.14 12.64 -5.48
N ILE A 276 12.25 11.52 -4.78
CA ILE A 276 11.23 10.45 -4.79
C ILE A 276 9.89 10.99 -4.29
N ALA A 277 9.87 11.70 -3.15
CA ALA A 277 8.65 12.27 -2.60
C ALA A 277 7.98 13.27 -3.56
N ASN A 278 8.77 14.14 -4.19
CA ASN A 278 8.28 15.11 -5.16
C ASN A 278 7.69 14.44 -6.41
N SER A 279 8.34 13.41 -6.93
CA SER A 279 7.85 12.66 -8.09
C SER A 279 6.49 12.00 -7.80
N VAL A 280 6.31 11.44 -6.60
CA VAL A 280 5.04 10.87 -6.14
C VAL A 280 3.96 11.94 -5.99
N ALA A 281 4.31 13.10 -5.41
CA ALA A 281 3.38 14.21 -5.24
C ALA A 281 2.86 14.74 -6.60
N ILE A 282 3.75 14.86 -7.59
CA ILE A 282 3.37 15.22 -8.97
C ILE A 282 2.41 14.19 -9.56
N MET A 283 2.72 12.89 -9.44
CA MET A 283 1.84 11.82 -9.95
C MET A 283 0.46 11.85 -9.28
N LYS A 284 0.40 12.14 -7.99
CA LYS A 284 -0.86 12.27 -7.24
C LYS A 284 -1.68 13.45 -7.72
N GLN A 285 -1.05 14.59 -7.99
CA GLN A 285 -1.71 15.77 -8.55
C GLN A 285 -2.24 15.52 -9.97
N GLN A 286 -1.46 14.82 -10.82
CA GLN A 286 -1.90 14.42 -12.16
C GLN A 286 -3.13 13.51 -12.09
N MET A 287 -3.10 12.50 -11.23
CA MET A 287 -4.21 11.59 -11.00
C MET A 287 -5.48 12.31 -10.54
N GLN A 288 -5.37 13.28 -9.62
CA GLN A 288 -6.50 14.11 -9.18
C GLN A 288 -7.06 14.96 -10.32
N SER A 289 -6.18 15.59 -11.11
CA SER A 289 -6.56 16.39 -12.27
C SER A 289 -7.34 15.55 -13.30
N THR A 290 -6.87 14.33 -13.60
CA THR A 290 -7.58 13.42 -14.51
C THR A 290 -8.92 12.96 -13.93
N GLU A 291 -9.01 12.69 -12.63
CA GLU A 291 -10.28 12.35 -11.97
C GLU A 291 -11.32 13.48 -12.12
N GLU A 292 -10.91 14.74 -11.96
CA GLU A 292 -11.77 15.91 -12.17
C GLU A 292 -12.24 15.99 -13.64
N ILE A 293 -11.33 15.81 -14.59
CA ILE A 293 -11.65 15.80 -16.02
C ILE A 293 -12.66 14.69 -16.36
N VAL A 294 -12.47 13.48 -15.83
CA VAL A 294 -13.40 12.37 -16.05
C VAL A 294 -14.79 12.69 -15.48
N ASN A 295 -14.86 13.30 -14.30
CA ASN A 295 -16.14 13.73 -13.73
C ASN A 295 -16.84 14.79 -14.59
N VAL A 296 -16.10 15.73 -15.17
CA VAL A 296 -16.65 16.71 -16.12
C VAL A 296 -17.19 16.02 -17.37
N MET A 297 -16.44 15.08 -17.95
CA MET A 297 -16.87 14.32 -19.12
C MET A 297 -18.15 13.50 -18.85
N LEU A 298 -18.20 12.77 -17.73
CA LEU A 298 -19.39 12.02 -17.31
C LEU A 298 -20.61 12.93 -17.13
N GLY A 299 -20.41 14.13 -16.57
CA GLY A 299 -21.43 15.17 -16.48
C GLY A 299 -21.96 15.59 -17.85
N ALA A 300 -21.07 15.80 -18.83
CA ALA A 300 -21.44 16.14 -20.19
C ALA A 300 -22.23 15.01 -20.89
N THR A 301 -21.81 13.74 -20.74
CA THR A 301 -22.52 12.58 -21.29
C THR A 301 -23.93 12.45 -20.69
N ARG A 302 -24.06 12.63 -19.37
CA ARG A 302 -25.38 12.66 -18.71
C ARG A 302 -26.27 13.75 -19.28
N ASN A 303 -25.72 14.95 -19.50
CA ASN A 303 -26.46 16.06 -20.08
C ASN A 303 -26.90 15.77 -21.53
N GLN A 304 -26.04 15.13 -22.33
CA GLN A 304 -26.40 14.70 -23.69
C GLN A 304 -27.53 13.67 -23.69
N LEU A 305 -27.50 12.70 -22.77
CA LEU A 305 -28.57 11.71 -22.62
C LEU A 305 -29.90 12.36 -22.22
N LEU A 306 -29.89 13.29 -21.26
CA LEU A 306 -31.09 14.04 -20.87
C LEU A 306 -31.67 14.84 -22.03
N LEU A 307 -30.82 15.49 -22.84
CA LEU A 307 -31.27 16.21 -24.02
C LEU A 307 -31.88 15.26 -25.07
N PHE A 308 -31.32 14.06 -25.22
CA PHE A 308 -31.84 13.04 -26.12
C PHE A 308 -33.21 12.51 -25.65
N GLU A 309 -33.36 12.21 -24.37
CA GLU A 309 -34.63 11.81 -23.75
C GLU A 309 -35.71 12.89 -23.95
N LEU A 310 -35.36 14.16 -23.72
CA LEU A 310 -36.26 15.28 -23.93
C LEU A 310 -36.68 15.40 -25.40
N ARG A 311 -35.79 15.14 -26.37
CA ARG A 311 -36.14 15.10 -27.81
C ARG A 311 -37.14 14.00 -28.13
N ILE A 312 -37.00 12.81 -27.56
CA ILE A 312 -37.98 11.73 -27.72
C ILE A 312 -39.31 12.14 -27.11
N ALA A 313 -39.32 12.66 -25.88
CA ALA A 313 -40.54 13.09 -25.19
C ALA A 313 -41.29 14.17 -25.99
N MET A 314 -40.58 15.15 -26.57
CA MET A 314 -41.20 16.14 -27.48
C MET A 314 -41.82 15.48 -28.72
N GLY A 315 -41.17 14.48 -29.30
CA GLY A 315 -41.69 13.70 -30.42
C GLY A 315 -42.97 12.94 -30.05
N THR A 316 -42.98 12.26 -28.90
CA THR A 316 -44.16 11.56 -28.38
C THR A 316 -45.31 12.53 -28.12
N LEU A 317 -45.05 13.68 -27.50
CA LEU A 317 -46.08 14.71 -27.27
C LEU A 317 -46.69 15.23 -28.59
N GLY A 318 -45.85 15.48 -29.60
CA GLY A 318 -46.31 15.84 -30.95
C GLY A 318 -47.24 14.76 -31.51
N MET A 319 -46.79 13.50 -31.54
CA MET A 319 -47.57 12.37 -32.03
C MET A 319 -48.88 12.17 -31.26
N SER A 320 -48.85 12.27 -29.92
CA SER A 320 -50.05 12.16 -29.07
C SER A 320 -51.08 13.24 -29.41
N SER A 321 -50.65 14.48 -29.70
CA SER A 321 -51.58 15.56 -30.08
C SER A 321 -52.33 15.27 -31.39
N GLY A 322 -51.63 14.74 -32.40
CA GLY A 322 -52.26 14.29 -33.65
C GLY A 322 -53.13 13.03 -33.46
N ALA A 323 -52.68 12.11 -32.60
CA ALA A 323 -53.41 10.88 -32.29
C ALA A 323 -54.76 11.14 -31.61
N ILE A 324 -54.89 12.19 -30.79
CA ILE A 324 -56.18 12.58 -30.20
C ILE A 324 -57.20 12.90 -31.29
N ILE A 325 -56.81 13.62 -32.34
CA ILE A 325 -57.69 13.98 -33.46
C ILE A 325 -58.07 12.72 -34.24
N ALA A 326 -57.10 11.87 -34.57
CA ALA A 326 -57.35 10.60 -35.23
C ALA A 326 -58.28 9.69 -34.39
N SER A 327 -58.13 9.70 -33.07
CA SER A 327 -58.94 8.90 -32.14
C SER A 327 -60.38 9.39 -32.10
N LEU A 328 -60.62 10.70 -32.00
CA LEU A 328 -61.99 11.27 -31.99
C LEU A 328 -62.78 10.91 -33.24
N TYR A 329 -62.15 10.97 -34.42
CA TYR A 329 -62.77 10.63 -35.70
C TYR A 329 -62.75 9.12 -36.01
N GLY A 330 -61.94 8.34 -35.30
CA GLY A 330 -61.92 6.87 -35.37
C GLY A 330 -62.96 6.19 -34.48
N MET A 331 -63.65 6.95 -33.61
CA MET A 331 -64.76 6.45 -32.81
C MET A 331 -66.03 6.30 -33.67
N ASN A 332 -66.82 5.26 -33.42
CA ASN A 332 -68.07 4.97 -34.14
C ASN A 332 -69.24 5.89 -33.70
N LEU A 333 -69.00 7.21 -33.71
CA LEU A 333 -69.99 8.25 -33.45
C LEU A 333 -70.42 8.83 -34.80
N HIS A 334 -71.72 9.04 -34.98
CA HIS A 334 -72.27 9.52 -36.26
C HIS A 334 -71.67 10.88 -36.61
N ASN A 335 -70.93 10.93 -37.72
CA ASN A 335 -70.24 12.12 -38.15
C ASN A 335 -70.73 12.51 -39.55
N TYR A 336 -71.25 13.72 -39.71
CA TYR A 336 -71.83 14.21 -40.97
C TYR A 336 -70.80 14.41 -42.12
N LEU A 337 -69.58 13.89 -41.95
CA LEU A 337 -68.45 13.97 -42.89
C LEU A 337 -68.17 12.64 -43.61
N GLU A 338 -68.88 11.56 -43.28
CA GLU A 338 -68.66 10.19 -43.79
C GLU A 338 -68.90 10.04 -45.31
N THR A 339 -69.75 10.87 -45.91
CA THR A 339 -70.10 10.80 -47.35
C THR A 339 -69.17 11.60 -48.26
N ASN A 340 -68.24 12.39 -47.71
CA ASN A 340 -67.36 13.25 -48.51
C ASN A 340 -66.05 12.53 -48.89
N PRO A 341 -65.75 12.35 -50.20
CA PRO A 341 -64.58 11.61 -50.66
C PRO A 341 -63.23 12.21 -50.23
N HIS A 342 -63.18 13.49 -49.83
CA HIS A 342 -61.95 14.17 -49.40
C HIS A 342 -61.76 14.27 -47.88
N ALA A 343 -62.76 13.88 -47.08
CA ALA A 343 -62.75 14.09 -45.62
C ALA A 343 -61.55 13.42 -44.92
N PHE A 344 -61.19 12.19 -45.32
CA PHE A 344 -60.06 11.46 -44.75
C PHE A 344 -58.72 12.21 -44.93
N GLY A 345 -58.48 12.76 -46.12
CA GLY A 345 -57.26 13.52 -46.41
C GLY A 345 -57.17 14.83 -45.63
N ILE A 346 -58.31 15.51 -45.43
CA ILE A 346 -58.39 16.76 -44.66
C ILE A 346 -58.12 16.50 -43.16
N VAL A 347 -58.76 15.49 -42.57
CA VAL A 347 -58.54 15.16 -41.14
C VAL A 347 -57.13 14.61 -40.91
N GLY A 348 -56.62 13.77 -41.82
CA GLY A 348 -55.25 13.25 -41.73
C GLY A 348 -54.19 14.35 -41.84
N SER A 349 -54.34 15.27 -42.79
CA SER A 349 -53.41 16.40 -42.97
C SER A 349 -53.45 17.40 -41.81
N THR A 350 -54.63 17.70 -41.26
CA THR A 350 -54.76 18.58 -40.09
C THR A 350 -54.19 17.95 -38.81
N ALA A 351 -54.44 16.65 -38.57
CA ALA A 351 -53.84 15.92 -37.45
C ALA A 351 -52.31 15.89 -37.53
N LEU A 352 -51.76 15.65 -38.72
CA LEU A 352 -50.33 15.69 -38.97
C LEU A 352 -49.76 17.11 -38.81
N GLY A 353 -50.47 18.11 -39.31
CA GLY A 353 -50.09 19.52 -39.18
C GLY A 353 -50.02 19.97 -37.72
N ILE A 354 -50.99 19.59 -36.90
CA ILE A 354 -51.01 19.89 -35.46
C ILE A 354 -49.88 19.17 -34.73
N SER A 355 -49.65 17.90 -35.02
CA SER A 355 -48.53 17.13 -34.46
C SER A 355 -47.17 17.80 -34.75
N LEU A 356 -46.95 18.22 -36.00
CA LEU A 356 -45.73 18.93 -36.41
C LEU A 356 -45.63 20.32 -35.78
N MET A 357 -46.75 21.04 -35.65
CA MET A 357 -46.78 22.36 -35.00
C MET A 357 -46.38 22.26 -33.52
N VAL A 358 -46.94 21.30 -32.80
CA VAL A 358 -46.62 21.05 -31.39
C VAL A 358 -45.14 20.67 -31.23
N PHE A 359 -44.64 19.75 -32.07
CA PHE A 359 -43.23 19.37 -32.06
C PHE A 359 -42.30 20.55 -32.35
N ALA A 360 -42.64 21.40 -33.33
CA ALA A 360 -41.88 22.58 -33.69
C ALA A 360 -41.90 23.65 -32.57
N PHE A 361 -43.04 23.85 -31.91
CA PHE A 361 -43.17 24.75 -30.78
C PHE A 361 -42.27 24.31 -29.60
N CYS A 362 -42.36 23.04 -29.20
CA CYS A 362 -41.54 22.47 -28.13
C CYS A 362 -40.03 22.56 -28.47
N SER A 363 -39.66 22.21 -29.70
CA SER A 363 -38.27 22.27 -30.17
C SER A 363 -37.70 23.69 -30.19
N ARG A 364 -38.51 24.69 -30.55
CA ARG A 364 -38.11 26.11 -30.50
C ARG A 364 -37.90 26.57 -29.06
N LYS A 365 -38.83 26.25 -28.15
CA LYS A 365 -38.71 26.59 -26.73
C LYS A 365 -37.44 25.99 -26.11
N LEU A 366 -37.13 24.73 -26.41
CA LEU A 366 -35.89 24.09 -25.94
C LEU A 366 -34.63 24.83 -26.42
N LYS A 367 -34.57 25.22 -27.69
CA LYS A 367 -33.43 25.96 -28.25
C LYS A 367 -33.26 27.33 -27.60
N THR A 368 -34.35 28.00 -27.24
CA THR A 368 -34.30 29.29 -26.53
C THR A 368 -33.76 29.11 -25.11
N LEU A 369 -34.22 28.08 -24.39
CA LEU A 369 -33.76 27.79 -23.03
C LEU A 369 -32.28 27.38 -23.00
N ALA A 370 -31.85 26.55 -23.95
CA ALA A 370 -30.46 26.11 -24.05
C ALA A 370 -29.45 27.25 -24.35
N LYS A 371 -29.90 28.33 -24.99
CA LYS A 371 -29.08 29.53 -25.26
C LYS A 371 -28.96 30.49 -24.08
N GLY A 372 -29.80 30.35 -23.05
CA GLY A 372 -29.77 31.19 -21.85
C GLY A 372 -28.88 30.67 -20.73
N THR A 373 -28.27 29.48 -20.91
CA THR A 373 -27.46 28.77 -19.89
C THR A 373 -25.99 28.59 -20.28
N THR A 374 -25.55 29.16 -21.41
CA THR A 374 -24.13 29.41 -21.72
C THR A 374 -23.81 30.83 -21.34
#